data_AF-A0A4W6EDN6-F1
#
_entry.id   AF-A0A4W6EDN6-F1
#
_cell.length_a   1.000
_cell.length_b   1.000
_cell.length_c   1.000
_cell.angle_alpha   90.00
_cell.angle_beta   90.00
_cell.angle_gamma   90.00
#
_symmetry.space_group_name_H-M   'P 1'
#
loop_
_entity.id
_entity.type
_entity.pdbx_description
1 polymer ?
#
loop_
_entity_poly.entity_id
_entity_poly.type
_entity_poly.pdbx_seq_one_letter_code
_entity_poly.pdbx_strand_id
1 'polypeptide(L)'
;MAAQGGVLFQEKVSRLLSRQGGKPVLKPNRPLTLQDSVANRKLKKGEATCITEMSVLMACWKQNNFVDSLCSNEMNTFYSCVKKAQAAMKNKSEQTSIQGGRLHPKQATALLKRYPNQHTEI
;
A
#
# COMPACT_ATOMS: atom_id res chain seq x y z
N MET A 1 -28.51 -15.19 -10.29
CA MET A 1 -28.80 -14.20 -11.36
C MET A 1 -27.58 -13.32 -11.65
N ALA A 2 -26.60 -13.82 -12.40
CA ALA A 2 -25.39 -13.06 -12.78
C ALA A 2 -24.93 -13.29 -14.23
N ALA A 3 -25.64 -14.11 -15.00
CA ALA A 3 -25.14 -14.66 -16.26
C ALA A 3 -25.28 -13.71 -17.47
N GLN A 4 -26.31 -12.85 -17.51
CA GLN A 4 -26.60 -12.05 -18.71
C GLN A 4 -25.56 -10.94 -18.98
N GLY A 5 -24.93 -10.38 -17.94
CA GLY A 5 -23.84 -9.41 -18.10
C GLY A 5 -22.49 -10.02 -18.48
N GLY A 6 -22.28 -11.30 -18.21
CA GLY A 6 -21.00 -11.99 -18.45
C GLY A 6 -20.70 -12.21 -19.93
N VAL A 7 -21.73 -12.56 -20.72
CA VAL A 7 -21.57 -12.88 -22.14
C VAL A 7 -21.18 -11.64 -22.96
N LEU A 8 -21.86 -10.51 -22.74
CA LEU A 8 -21.52 -9.22 -23.38
C LEU A 8 -20.11 -8.74 -23.02
N PHE A 9 -19.67 -9.01 -21.79
CA PHE A 9 -18.32 -8.68 -21.35
C PHE A 9 -17.26 -9.53 -22.08
N GLN A 10 -17.46 -10.84 -22.18
CA GLN A 10 -16.53 -11.74 -22.86
C GLN A 10 -16.39 -11.40 -24.35
N GLU A 11 -17.50 -11.10 -25.02
CA GLU A 11 -17.48 -10.70 -26.43
C GLU A 11 -16.78 -9.36 -26.65
N LYS A 12 -16.93 -8.41 -25.73
CA LYS A 12 -16.18 -7.16 -25.77
C LYS A 12 -14.68 -7.38 -25.58
N VAL A 13 -14.29 -8.24 -24.63
CA VAL A 13 -12.89 -8.58 -24.37
C VAL A 13 -12.26 -9.28 -25.58
N SER A 14 -12.96 -10.22 -26.23
CA SER A 14 -12.44 -10.92 -27.41
C SER A 14 -12.16 -9.96 -28.58
N ARG A 15 -13.05 -8.97 -28.81
CA ARG A 15 -12.82 -7.91 -29.81
C ARG A 15 -11.59 -7.05 -29.49
N LEU A 16 -11.35 -6.73 -28.21
CA LEU A 16 -10.21 -5.92 -27.78
C LEU A 16 -8.85 -6.65 -27.91
N LEU A 17 -8.86 -7.98 -27.83
CA LEU A 17 -7.69 -8.85 -28.00
C LEU A 17 -7.46 -9.23 -29.48
N SER A 18 -8.50 -9.13 -30.32
CA SER A 18 -8.44 -9.51 -31.73
C SER A 18 -7.45 -8.65 -32.52
N ARG A 19 -6.72 -9.31 -33.43
CA ARG A 19 -5.78 -8.67 -34.38
C ARG A 19 -6.41 -8.47 -35.76
N GLN A 20 -7.68 -8.83 -35.94
CA GLN A 20 -8.36 -8.84 -37.23
C GLN A 20 -8.47 -7.45 -37.88
N GLY A 21 -8.52 -6.38 -37.08
CA GLY A 21 -8.56 -4.98 -37.55
C GLY A 21 -7.23 -4.23 -37.44
N GLY A 22 -6.11 -4.93 -37.27
CA GLY A 22 -4.78 -4.33 -37.08
C GLY A 22 -4.19 -4.58 -35.69
N LYS A 23 -3.54 -3.56 -35.10
CA LYS A 23 -2.89 -3.71 -33.78
C LYS A 23 -3.99 -3.89 -32.70
N PRO A 24 -3.92 -4.96 -31.89
CA PRO A 24 -4.92 -5.20 -30.85
C PRO A 24 -4.82 -4.10 -29.78
N VAL A 25 -5.97 -3.75 -29.21
CA VAL A 25 -6.09 -2.69 -28.20
C VAL A 25 -5.47 -3.14 -26.88
N LEU A 26 -5.74 -4.38 -26.47
CA LEU A 26 -5.16 -4.99 -25.28
C LEU A 26 -4.06 -5.99 -25.68
N LYS A 27 -2.91 -5.88 -25.02
CA LYS A 27 -1.77 -6.80 -25.17
C LYS A 27 -1.33 -7.28 -23.79
N PRO A 28 -2.11 -8.17 -23.15
CA PRO A 28 -1.79 -8.62 -21.80
C PRO A 28 -0.58 -9.56 -21.84
N ASN A 29 0.40 -9.31 -20.96
CA ASN A 29 1.58 -10.20 -20.81
C ASN A 29 1.28 -11.47 -20.00
N ARG A 30 0.07 -11.59 -19.44
CA ARG A 30 -0.42 -12.70 -18.63
C ARG A 30 -1.89 -12.99 -18.99
N PRO A 31 -2.37 -14.23 -18.85
CA PRO A 31 -3.77 -14.55 -19.11
C PRO A 31 -4.70 -13.72 -18.22
N LEU A 32 -5.85 -13.33 -18.77
CA LEU A 32 -6.88 -12.56 -18.05
C LEU A 32 -7.76 -13.48 -17.19
N THR A 33 -7.13 -14.19 -16.25
CA THR A 33 -7.79 -15.10 -15.32
C THR A 33 -7.54 -14.67 -13.88
N LEU A 34 -8.53 -14.88 -13.00
CA LEU A 34 -8.39 -14.62 -11.58
C LEU A 34 -7.53 -15.70 -10.93
N GLN A 35 -6.55 -15.32 -10.11
CA GLN A 35 -5.73 -16.27 -9.36
C GLN A 35 -6.36 -16.63 -8.02
N ASP A 36 -5.98 -17.78 -7.46
CA ASP A 36 -6.44 -18.26 -6.14
C ASP A 36 -5.65 -17.64 -4.97
N SER A 37 -4.98 -16.51 -5.21
CA SER A 37 -4.21 -15.81 -4.19
C SER A 37 -4.26 -14.30 -4.40
N VAL A 38 -4.07 -13.56 -3.31
CA VAL A 38 -3.97 -12.10 -3.34
C VAL A 38 -2.55 -11.66 -3.02
N ALA A 39 -2.13 -10.53 -3.60
CA ALA A 39 -0.84 -9.94 -3.31
C ALA A 39 -0.72 -9.55 -1.83
N ASN A 40 0.47 -9.74 -1.25
CA ASN A 40 0.75 -9.25 0.10
C ASN A 40 0.66 -7.72 0.15
N ARG A 41 0.25 -7.19 1.30
CA ARG A 41 0.24 -5.75 1.54
C ARG A 41 1.69 -5.25 1.50
N LYS A 42 1.95 -4.24 0.67
CA LYS A 42 3.24 -3.56 0.66
C LYS A 42 3.42 -2.85 2.00
N LEU A 43 4.58 -3.03 2.64
CA LEU A 43 4.93 -2.20 3.78
C LEU A 43 5.04 -0.75 3.32
N LYS A 44 4.52 0.18 4.13
CA LYS A 44 4.73 1.60 3.87
C LYS A 44 6.23 1.87 3.94
N LYS A 45 6.77 2.57 2.94
CA LYS A 45 8.17 3.00 2.96
C LYS A 45 8.37 3.93 4.17
N GLY A 46 9.55 3.87 4.78
CA GLY A 46 9.90 4.80 5.85
C GLY A 46 9.93 6.23 5.31
N GLU A 47 9.23 7.13 5.98
CA GLU A 47 9.32 8.57 5.76
C GLU A 47 10.04 9.17 6.97
N ALA A 48 10.84 10.22 6.74
CA ALA A 48 11.47 10.93 7.84
C ALA A 48 10.39 11.59 8.70
N THR A 49 10.38 11.29 10.00
CA THR A 49 9.48 11.90 10.98
C THR A 49 10.15 13.10 11.65
N CYS A 50 9.35 14.00 12.23
CA CYS A 50 9.84 15.16 12.98
C CYS A 50 10.65 16.19 12.17
N ILE A 51 10.39 16.30 10.87
CA ILE A 51 11.10 17.23 9.96
C ILE A 51 10.83 18.69 10.35
N THR A 52 9.61 18.99 10.79
CA THR A 52 9.19 20.34 11.19
C THR A 52 9.91 20.82 12.45
N GLU A 53 10.03 19.96 13.44
CA GLU A 53 10.73 20.27 14.69
C GLU A 53 12.24 20.35 14.44
N MET A 54 12.76 19.51 13.54
CA MET A 54 14.15 19.57 13.11
C MET A 54 14.46 20.90 12.41
N SER A 55 13.60 21.38 11.51
CA SER A 55 13.85 22.64 10.79
C SER A 55 13.83 23.85 11.72
N VAL A 56 12.97 23.87 12.73
CA VAL A 56 12.93 24.92 13.76
C VAL A 56 14.19 24.89 14.64
N LEU A 57 14.63 23.69 15.07
CA LEU A 57 15.88 23.55 15.82
C LEU A 57 17.09 24.03 15.02
N MET A 58 17.19 23.66 13.74
CA MET A 58 18.28 24.13 12.87
C MET A 58 18.25 25.65 12.69
N ALA A 59 17.05 26.26 12.62
CA ALA A 59 16.91 27.71 12.54
C ALA A 59 17.41 28.40 13.82
N CYS A 60 17.06 27.89 14.99
CA CYS A 60 17.56 28.42 16.26
C CYS A 60 19.07 28.28 16.37
N TRP A 61 19.62 27.10 16.04
CA TRP A 61 21.07 26.89 16.05
C TRP A 61 21.80 27.85 15.12
N LYS A 62 21.27 28.07 13.90
CA LYS A 62 21.88 29.01 12.95
C LYS A 62 21.94 30.45 13.50
N GLN A 63 20.95 30.88 14.26
CA GLN A 63 20.92 32.22 14.86
C GLN A 63 21.81 32.35 16.10
N ASN A 64 21.99 31.25 16.84
CA ASN A 64 22.66 31.24 18.15
C ASN A 64 24.01 30.53 18.13
N ASN A 65 24.68 30.47 16.96
CA ASN A 65 25.99 29.82 16.78
C ASN A 65 26.04 28.38 17.29
N PHE A 66 24.95 27.62 17.12
CA PHE A 66 24.82 26.22 17.51
C PHE A 66 25.01 25.97 19.01
N VAL A 67 24.72 26.96 19.86
CA VAL A 67 24.76 26.82 21.32
C VAL A 67 23.45 26.20 21.83
N ASP A 68 23.51 24.97 22.33
CA ASP A 68 22.33 24.20 22.76
C ASP A 68 21.55 24.83 23.91
N SER A 69 22.21 25.52 24.85
CA SER A 69 21.53 26.14 25.99
C SER A 69 20.53 27.23 25.55
N LEU A 70 20.84 27.94 24.47
CA LEU A 70 20.00 28.98 23.89
C LEU A 70 18.82 28.42 23.07
N CYS A 71 18.92 27.16 22.61
CA CYS A 71 17.90 26.46 21.82
C CYS A 71 17.25 25.29 22.57
N SER A 72 17.28 25.32 23.90
CA SER A 72 16.82 24.22 24.76
C SER A 72 15.33 23.91 24.57
N ASN A 73 14.51 24.90 24.25
CA ASN A 73 13.08 24.72 23.99
C ASN A 73 12.86 23.93 22.68
N GLU A 74 13.50 24.33 21.60
CA GLU A 74 13.45 23.70 20.28
C GLU A 74 14.05 22.28 20.33
N MET A 75 15.07 22.08 21.15
CA MET A 75 15.68 20.78 21.37
C MET A 75 14.70 19.83 22.09
N ASN A 76 14.02 20.31 23.14
CA ASN A 76 13.02 19.54 23.88
C ASN A 76 11.82 19.17 22.99
N THR A 77 11.33 20.09 22.15
CA THR A 77 10.21 19.80 21.23
C THR A 77 10.61 18.74 20.20
N PHE A 78 11.80 18.84 19.60
CA PHE A 78 12.34 17.83 18.69
C PHE A 78 12.44 16.45 19.34
N TYR A 79 13.07 16.33 20.51
CA TYR A 79 13.17 15.03 21.18
C TYR A 79 11.82 14.48 21.64
N SER A 80 10.87 15.35 22.00
CA SER A 80 9.51 14.91 22.30
C SER A 80 8.82 14.29 21.08
N CYS A 81 9.02 14.88 19.89
CA CYS A 81 8.52 14.32 18.63
C CYS A 81 9.19 12.97 18.35
N VAL A 82 10.52 12.88 18.48
CA VAL A 82 11.26 11.63 18.23
C VAL A 82 10.77 10.50 19.13
N LYS A 83 10.58 10.76 20.44
CA LYS A 83 10.04 9.77 21.38
C LYS A 83 8.64 9.31 20.99
N LYS A 84 7.75 10.23 20.61
CA LYS A 84 6.39 9.90 20.16
C LYS A 84 6.40 9.10 18.85
N ALA A 85 7.24 9.50 17.88
CA ALA A 85 7.38 8.81 16.61
C ALA A 85 7.91 7.38 16.80
N GLN A 86 8.92 7.19 17.67
CA GLN A 86 9.47 5.88 17.99
C GLN A 86 8.43 4.98 18.68
N ALA A 87 7.64 5.52 19.61
CA ALA A 87 6.54 4.78 20.24
C ALA A 87 5.45 4.39 19.23
N ALA A 88 5.06 5.32 18.35
CA ALA A 88 4.06 5.04 17.31
C ALA A 88 4.53 3.98 16.30
N MET A 89 5.81 3.96 15.94
CA MET A 89 6.37 2.93 15.05
C MET A 89 6.27 1.53 15.66
N LYS A 90 6.58 1.37 16.97
CA LYS A 90 6.46 0.10 17.68
C LYS A 90 5.00 -0.38 17.76
N ASN A 91 4.06 0.52 18.02
CA ASN A 91 2.64 0.17 18.10
C ASN A 91 2.03 -0.19 16.73
N LYS A 92 2.54 0.42 15.66
CA LYS A 92 2.03 0.21 14.28
C LYS A 92 2.40 -1.18 13.74
N SER A 93 3.56 -1.74 14.11
CA SER A 93 3.89 -3.12 13.74
C SER A 93 2.90 -4.14 14.29
N GLU A 94 2.26 -3.84 15.43
CA GLU A 94 1.30 -4.73 16.08
C GLU A 94 -0.13 -4.56 15.52
N GLN A 95 -0.53 -3.33 15.18
CA GLN A 95 -1.91 -3.02 14.74
C GLN A 95 -2.21 -3.25 13.25
N THR A 96 -1.22 -3.56 12.41
CA THR A 96 -1.42 -3.67 10.95
C THR A 96 -2.37 -4.81 10.53
N SER A 97 -2.74 -5.71 11.47
CA SER A 97 -3.57 -6.87 11.20
C SER A 97 -5.08 -6.56 11.05
N ILE A 98 -5.63 -5.52 11.70
CA ILE A 98 -7.10 -5.41 11.90
C ILE A 98 -7.73 -4.09 11.38
N GLN A 99 -6.98 -3.01 11.20
CA GLN A 99 -7.53 -1.64 11.09
C GLN A 99 -8.30 -1.25 9.81
N GLY A 100 -8.64 -2.18 8.90
CA GLY A 100 -9.12 -1.80 7.56
C GLY A 100 -10.45 -2.39 7.08
N GLY A 101 -11.18 -3.15 7.92
CA GLY A 101 -12.39 -3.88 7.48
C GLY A 101 -12.16 -4.93 6.38
N ARG A 102 -10.91 -5.05 5.89
CA ARG A 102 -10.46 -5.97 4.86
C ARG A 102 -9.68 -7.10 5.50
N LEU A 103 -10.00 -8.33 5.10
CA LEU A 103 -9.26 -9.54 5.50
C LEU A 103 -7.75 -9.38 5.29
N HIS A 104 -6.99 -10.01 6.16
CA HIS A 104 -5.54 -10.11 5.98
C HIS A 104 -5.25 -10.94 4.72
N PRO A 105 -4.24 -10.60 3.88
CA PRO A 105 -3.96 -11.32 2.63
C PRO A 105 -3.80 -12.83 2.81
N LYS A 106 -3.24 -13.28 3.94
CA LYS A 106 -3.13 -14.70 4.29
C LYS A 106 -4.51 -15.37 4.47
N GLN A 107 -5.45 -14.69 5.15
CA GLN A 107 -6.80 -15.19 5.35
C GLN A 107 -7.58 -15.21 4.03
N ALA A 108 -7.49 -14.15 3.23
CA ALA A 108 -8.12 -14.09 1.92
C ALA A 108 -7.58 -15.18 0.97
N THR A 109 -6.26 -15.37 0.94
CA THR A 109 -5.64 -16.44 0.14
C THR A 109 -6.04 -17.82 0.62
N ALA A 110 -6.17 -18.04 1.93
CA ALA A 110 -6.66 -19.32 2.45
C ALA A 110 -8.11 -19.61 2.01
N LEU A 111 -8.98 -18.60 1.96
CA LEU A 111 -10.34 -18.75 1.44
C LEU A 111 -10.37 -19.03 -0.06
N LEU A 112 -9.59 -18.29 -0.86
CA LEU A 112 -9.51 -18.49 -2.30
C LEU A 112 -8.98 -19.88 -2.67
N LYS A 113 -8.03 -20.43 -1.90
CA LYS A 113 -7.53 -21.80 -2.10
C LYS A 113 -8.56 -22.89 -1.78
N ARG A 114 -9.55 -22.61 -0.92
CA ARG A 114 -10.65 -23.56 -0.63
C ARG A 114 -11.68 -23.57 -1.75
N TYR A 115 -11.83 -22.46 -2.46
CA TYR A 115 -12.77 -22.30 -3.57
C TYR A 115 -12.03 -21.73 -4.79
N PRO A 116 -11.17 -22.54 -5.43
CA PRO A 116 -10.34 -22.07 -6.54
C PRO A 116 -11.19 -21.75 -7.77
N ASN A 117 -10.68 -20.87 -8.63
CA ASN A 117 -11.31 -20.61 -9.92
C ASN A 117 -11.16 -21.83 -10.83
N GLN A 118 -12.25 -22.22 -11.48
CA GLN A 118 -12.22 -23.26 -12.49
C GLN A 118 -11.58 -22.70 -13.76
N HIS A 119 -10.35 -23.13 -14.03
CA HIS A 119 -9.58 -22.69 -15.20
C HIS A 119 -9.77 -23.58 -16.43
N THR A 120 -10.34 -24.77 -16.23
CA THR A 120 -10.66 -25.74 -17.27
C THR A 120 -12.07 -26.26 -16.99
N GLU A 121 -12.91 -26.35 -18.03
CA GLU A 121 -14.18 -27.07 -17.93
C GLU A 121 -13.87 -28.54 -17.58
N ILE A 122 -14.62 -29.10 -16.63
CA ILE A 122 -14.59 -30.53 -16.26
C ILE A 122 -15.55 -31.28 -17.17
#